data_AF-A0A0Q9DLN1-F1
#
_entry.id   AF-A0A0Q9DLN1-F1
#
_cell.length_a   1.000
_cell.length_b   1.000
_cell.length_c   1.000
_cell.angle_alpha   90.00
_cell.angle_beta   90.00
_cell.angle_gamma   90.00
#
_symmetry.space_group_name_H-M   'P 1'
#
loop_
_entity.id
_entity.type
_entity.pdbx_description
1 polymer ?
#
loop_
_entity_poly.entity_id
_entity_poly.type
_entity_poly.pdbx_seq_one_letter_code
_entity_poly.pdbx_strand_id
1 'polypeptide(L)'
;MNTAEIDIFTARLARFTDKRLTLDDAEALADRLVTRDREMDDRRICMECVHLQGAGRWRCSNTVMAGIGAHMADTLLPGSLTHQLQRCAGFINFYSQGNTP
;
A
#
# COMPACT_ATOMS: atom_id res chain seq x y z
N MET A 1 -2.36 8.80 -19.48
CA MET A 1 -2.52 7.47 -18.86
C MET A 1 -3.29 6.60 -19.83
N ASN A 2 -2.91 5.34 -20.01
CA ASN A 2 -3.71 4.39 -20.77
C ASN A 2 -4.88 3.85 -19.89
N THR A 3 -5.80 3.09 -20.49
CA THR A 3 -6.96 2.55 -19.77
C THR A 3 -6.57 1.71 -18.55
N ALA A 4 -5.56 0.85 -18.66
CA ALA A 4 -5.09 0.04 -17.54
C ALA A 4 -4.52 0.89 -16.39
N GLU A 5 -3.72 1.92 -16.70
CA GLU A 5 -3.22 2.86 -15.69
C GLU A 5 -4.34 3.60 -14.97
N ILE A 6 -5.43 3.94 -15.68
CA ILE A 6 -6.61 4.60 -15.10
C ILE A 6 -7.37 3.65 -14.18
N ASP A 7 -7.54 2.39 -14.56
CA ASP A 7 -8.22 1.38 -13.74
C ASP A 7 -7.46 1.15 -12.42
N ILE A 8 -6.13 1.00 -12.51
CA ILE A 8 -5.24 0.84 -11.35
C ILE A 8 -5.29 2.08 -10.45
N PHE A 9 -5.21 3.27 -11.05
CA PHE A 9 -5.28 4.53 -10.33
C PHE A 9 -6.59 4.68 -9.56
N THR A 10 -7.72 4.35 -10.21
CA THR A 10 -9.05 4.42 -9.60
C THR A 10 -9.19 3.42 -8.45
N ALA A 11 -8.67 2.20 -8.63
CA ALA A 11 -8.67 1.19 -7.55
C ALA A 11 -7.81 1.64 -6.34
N ARG A 12 -6.68 2.31 -6.59
CA ARG A 12 -5.85 2.90 -5.53
C ARG A 12 -6.58 4.03 -4.81
N LEU A 13 -7.22 4.94 -5.53
CA LEU A 13 -7.99 6.03 -4.95
C LEU A 13 -9.08 5.50 -4.02
N ALA A 14 -9.92 4.59 -4.48
CA ALA A 14 -10.99 3.99 -3.68
C ALA A 14 -10.43 3.38 -2.37
N ARG A 15 -9.33 2.64 -2.48
CA ARG A 15 -8.69 2.03 -1.32
C ARG A 15 -8.10 3.04 -0.33
N PHE A 16 -7.52 4.13 -0.83
CA PHE A 16 -6.90 5.15 0.01
C PHE A 16 -7.95 6.00 0.73
N THR A 17 -9.04 6.34 0.04
CA THR A 17 -10.17 7.07 0.63
C THR A 17 -10.97 6.21 1.62
N ASP A 18 -11.14 4.90 1.37
CA ASP A 18 -11.68 3.94 2.35
C ASP A 18 -10.86 3.93 3.65
N LYS A 19 -9.56 4.17 3.52
CA LYS A 19 -8.59 4.28 4.60
C LYS A 19 -8.50 5.69 5.21
N ARG A 20 -9.45 6.57 4.86
CA ARG A 20 -9.61 7.95 5.35
C ARG A 20 -8.46 8.90 5.00
N LEU A 21 -7.72 8.64 3.91
CA LEU A 21 -6.93 9.72 3.32
C LEU A 21 -7.87 10.75 2.71
N THR A 22 -7.45 12.02 2.72
CA THR A 22 -8.13 13.04 1.94
C THR A 22 -8.03 12.69 0.46
N LEU A 23 -8.95 13.19 -0.37
CA LEU A 23 -8.90 12.95 -1.81
C LEU A 23 -7.58 13.47 -2.39
N ASP A 24 -7.16 14.67 -2.00
CA ASP A 24 -5.91 15.30 -2.43
C ASP A 24 -4.68 14.45 -2.07
N ASP A 25 -4.60 13.94 -0.84
CA ASP A 25 -3.50 13.05 -0.40
C ASP A 25 -3.52 11.71 -1.14
N ALA A 26 -4.72 11.17 -1.40
CA ALA A 26 -4.91 9.93 -2.12
C ALA A 26 -4.49 10.05 -3.58
N GLU A 27 -4.86 11.14 -4.26
CA GLU A 27 -4.46 11.46 -5.64
C GLU A 27 -2.95 11.64 -5.72
N ALA A 28 -2.37 12.48 -4.87
CA ALA A 28 -0.93 12.70 -4.85
C ALA A 28 -0.14 11.40 -4.59
N LEU A 29 -0.68 10.49 -3.77
CA LEU A 29 -0.07 9.18 -3.53
C LEU A 29 -0.23 8.26 -4.73
N ALA A 30 -1.41 8.21 -5.35
CA ALA A 30 -1.69 7.37 -6.51
C ALA A 30 -0.85 7.78 -7.73
N ASP A 31 -0.66 9.08 -7.96
CA ASP A 31 0.20 9.62 -9.02
C ASP A 31 1.66 9.18 -8.86
N ARG A 32 2.19 9.22 -7.63
CA ARG A 32 3.54 8.70 -7.35
C ARG A 32 3.66 7.22 -7.69
N LEU A 33 2.60 6.43 -7.46
CA LEU A 33 2.59 5.00 -7.78
C LEU A 33 2.45 4.75 -9.28
N VAL A 34 1.78 5.63 -10.04
CA VAL A 34 1.77 5.55 -11.52
C VAL A 34 3.19 5.73 -12.07
N THR A 35 3.93 6.71 -11.58
CA THR A 35 5.35 6.89 -11.97
C THR A 35 6.18 5.66 -11.61
N ARG A 36 6.02 5.11 -10.40
CA ARG A 36 6.68 3.87 -9.98
C ARG A 36 6.42 2.72 -10.96
N ASP A 37 5.16 2.50 -11.31
CA ASP A 37 4.78 1.37 -12.19
C ASP A 37 5.41 1.52 -13.58
N ARG A 38 5.50 2.75 -14.10
CA ARG A 38 6.19 3.04 -15.38
C ARG A 38 7.68 2.78 -15.31
N GLU A 39 8.30 3.01 -14.17
CA GLU A 39 9.71 2.74 -13.91
C GLU A 39 9.99 1.25 -13.63
N MET A 40 8.95 0.41 -13.61
CA MET A 40 9.03 -1.02 -13.24
C MET A 40 9.67 -1.23 -11.85
N ASP A 41 9.49 -0.27 -10.95
CA ASP A 41 9.98 -0.37 -9.58
C ASP A 41 9.09 -1.32 -8.76
N ASP A 42 9.71 -2.35 -8.19
CA ASP A 42 9.06 -3.43 -7.46
C ASP A 42 8.66 -3.06 -6.02
N ARG A 43 9.09 -1.90 -5.53
CA ARG A 43 8.77 -1.43 -4.17
C ARG A 43 7.29 -1.13 -4.03
N ARG A 44 6.68 -1.49 -2.90
CA ARG A 44 5.26 -1.24 -2.63
C ARG A 44 5.10 -0.39 -1.37
N ILE A 45 3.92 0.18 -1.18
CA ILE A 45 3.58 0.90 0.05
C ILE A 45 2.61 0.06 0.90
N CYS A 46 2.61 0.22 2.23
CA CYS A 46 1.69 -0.55 3.08
C CYS A 46 0.22 -0.28 2.75
N MET A 47 -0.12 0.90 2.22
CA MET A 47 -1.49 1.21 1.77
C MET A 47 -1.97 0.28 0.66
N GLU A 48 -1.06 -0.33 -0.10
CA GLU A 48 -1.35 -1.36 -1.10
C GLU A 48 -1.40 -2.79 -0.51
N CYS A 49 -1.10 -2.98 0.77
CA CYS A 49 -1.08 -4.29 1.43
C CYS A 49 -2.43 -4.66 2.06
N VAL A 50 -2.95 -5.86 1.76
CA VAL A 50 -4.25 -6.35 2.27
C VAL A 50 -4.23 -6.54 3.79
N HIS A 51 -3.03 -6.76 4.34
CA HIS A 51 -2.80 -6.95 5.76
C HIS A 51 -2.73 -5.62 6.54
N LEU A 52 -2.78 -4.46 5.86
CA LEU A 52 -2.82 -3.17 6.54
C LEU A 52 -4.22 -2.90 7.09
N GLN A 53 -4.31 -2.80 8.42
CA GLN A 53 -5.52 -2.55 9.17
C GLN A 53 -5.54 -1.13 9.77
N GLY A 54 -6.74 -0.62 10.01
CA GLY A 54 -6.99 0.71 10.59
C GLY A 54 -7.09 1.84 9.57
N ALA A 55 -7.37 3.04 10.08
CA ALA A 55 -7.42 4.32 9.35
C ALA A 55 -6.89 5.42 10.28
N GLY A 56 -5.68 5.92 10.03
CA GLY A 56 -4.95 6.83 10.93
C GLY A 56 -4.33 6.17 12.17
N ARG A 57 -4.71 4.93 12.48
CA ARG A 57 -4.10 4.06 13.50
C ARG A 57 -3.73 2.72 12.85
N TRP A 58 -2.60 2.71 12.16
CA TRP A 58 -2.20 1.63 11.27
C TRP A 58 -1.65 0.43 12.01
N ARG A 59 -2.00 -0.78 11.57
CA ARG A 59 -1.42 -2.04 12.07
C ARG A 59 -1.21 -3.00 10.92
N CYS A 60 -0.16 -3.80 10.98
CA CYS A 60 0.04 -4.91 10.04
C CYS A 60 -0.42 -6.20 10.69
N SER A 61 -1.39 -6.91 10.11
CA SER A 61 -1.80 -8.23 10.60
C SER A 61 -0.83 -9.35 10.21
N ASN A 62 0.17 -9.05 9.37
CA ASN A 62 1.19 -9.98 8.90
C ASN A 62 2.59 -9.58 9.41
N THR A 63 2.70 -9.20 10.69
CA THR A 63 3.94 -8.70 11.31
C THR A 63 5.10 -9.67 11.19
N VAL A 64 4.84 -10.97 11.40
CA VAL A 64 5.86 -12.04 11.34
C VAL A 64 6.53 -12.09 9.97
N MET A 65 5.75 -12.18 8.88
CA MET A 65 6.32 -12.19 7.52
C MET A 65 6.84 -10.82 7.10
N ALA A 66 6.26 -9.74 7.61
CA ALA A 66 6.75 -8.40 7.35
C ALA A 66 8.09 -8.10 8.04
N GLY A 67 8.57 -8.98 8.93
CA GLY A 67 9.76 -8.73 9.75
C GLY A 67 9.57 -7.58 10.74
N ILE A 68 8.33 -7.17 10.99
CA ILE A 68 7.98 -6.16 12.00
C ILE A 68 7.91 -6.94 13.31
N GLY A 69 8.93 -6.77 14.18
CA GLY A 69 9.11 -7.62 15.36
C GLY A 69 7.82 -7.84 16.16
N ALA A 70 7.59 -9.06 16.65
CA ALA A 70 6.32 -9.48 17.27
C ALA A 70 5.90 -8.62 18.49
N HIS A 71 6.86 -8.00 19.20
CA HIS A 71 6.58 -7.02 20.27
C HIS A 71 5.94 -5.71 19.77
N MET A 72 5.89 -5.51 18.46
CA MET A 72 5.21 -4.40 17.78
C MET A 72 3.88 -4.79 17.13
N ALA A 73 3.34 -5.99 17.38
CA ALA A 73 2.02 -6.39 16.86
C ALA A 73 0.89 -5.42 17.29
N ASP A 74 1.06 -4.76 18.44
CA ASP A 74 0.19 -3.68 18.93
C ASP A 74 0.72 -2.26 18.64
N THR A 75 1.93 -2.13 18.11
CA THR A 75 2.53 -0.83 17.80
C THR A 75 1.92 -0.27 16.53
N LEU A 76 1.36 0.92 16.68
CA LEU A 76 0.83 1.68 15.55
C LEU A 76 1.97 1.94 14.56
N LEU A 77 1.78 1.54 13.30
CA LEU A 77 2.72 1.90 12.25
C LEU A 77 2.66 3.42 12.05
N PRO A 78 3.82 4.10 11.92
CA PRO A 78 3.84 5.51 11.58
C PRO A 78 3.14 5.75 10.24
N GLY A 79 2.35 6.82 10.14
CA GLY A 79 1.72 7.20 8.86
C GLY A 79 2.74 7.48 7.75
N SER A 80 3.94 7.95 8.10
CA SER A 80 5.05 8.10 7.14
C SER A 80 5.49 6.75 6.55
N LEU A 81 5.54 5.70 7.38
CA LEU A 81 5.90 4.35 6.93
C LEU A 81 4.83 3.76 6.00
N THR A 82 3.54 4.09 6.21
CA THR A 82 2.47 3.55 5.36
C THR A 82 2.48 4.11 3.94
N HIS A 83 3.05 5.30 3.76
CA HIS A 83 3.18 5.97 2.46
C HIS A 83 4.54 5.75 1.80
N GLN A 84 5.50 5.11 2.50
CA GLN A 84 6.87 4.92 2.01
C GLN A 84 6.97 3.67 1.12
N LEU A 85 7.66 3.84 -0.03
CA LEU A 85 8.06 2.74 -0.92
C LEU A 85 9.07 1.84 -0.19
N GLN A 86 8.71 0.57 -0.01
CA GLN A 86 9.53 -0.40 0.70
C GLN A 86 9.44 -1.78 0.05
N ARG A 87 10.42 -2.63 0.37
CA ARG A 87 10.36 -4.07 0.08
C ARG A 87 10.01 -4.78 1.37
N CYS A 88 8.82 -5.36 1.44
CA CYS A 88 8.34 -6.10 2.61
C CYS A 88 7.94 -7.52 2.17
N ALA A 89 8.46 -8.53 2.87
CA ALA A 89 8.12 -9.93 2.59
C ALA A 89 6.65 -10.26 2.90
N GLY A 90 5.96 -9.40 3.66
CA GLY A 90 4.51 -9.48 3.86
C GLY A 90 3.67 -9.18 2.60
N PHE A 91 4.25 -8.62 1.54
CA PHE A 91 3.55 -8.34 0.28
C PHE A 91 3.33 -9.58 -0.60
N ILE A 92 4.04 -10.68 -0.32
CA ILE A 92 4.17 -11.84 -1.22
C ILE A 92 2.82 -12.57 -1.46
N ASN A 93 1.80 -12.33 -0.62
CA ASN A 93 0.44 -12.87 -0.82
C ASN A 93 -0.44 -12.10 -1.82
N PHE A 94 -0.01 -10.94 -2.34
CA PHE A 94 -0.84 -10.19 -3.31
C PHE A 94 -0.66 -10.68 -4.76
N TYR A 95 0.55 -11.14 -5.12
CA TYR A 95 0.87 -11.50 -6.50
C TYR A 95 0.68 -12.99 -6.83
N SER A 96 0.50 -13.86 -5.84
CA SER A 96 0.17 -15.27 -6.10
C SER A 96 -1.28 -15.48 -6.54
N GLN A 97 -2.16 -14.47 -6.41
CA GLN A 97 -3.60 -14.55 -6.74
C GLN A 97 -3.97 -13.83 -8.05
N GLY A 98 -3.09 -13.83 -9.05
CA GLY A 98 -3.49 -13.49 -10.44
C GLY A 98 -3.94 -12.05 -10.70
N ASN A 99 -3.80 -11.13 -9.74
CA ASN A 99 -3.96 -9.70 -10.01
C ASN A 99 -2.65 -9.20 -10.63
N THR A 100 -2.57 -9.29 -11.95
CA THR A 100 -1.62 -8.54 -12.76
C THR A 100 -1.71 -7.05 -12.43
N PRO A 101 -0.56 -6.34 -12.39
CA PRO A 101 -0.54 -4.90 -12.19
C PRO A 101 -1.46 -4.21 -13.19
#